data_AF-A0A556CM16-F1
#
_entry.id   AF-A0A556CM16-F1
#
_cell.length_a   1.000
_cell.length_b   1.000
_cell.length_c   1.000
_cell.angle_alpha   90.00
_cell.angle_beta   90.00
_cell.angle_gamma   90.00
#
_symmetry.space_group_name_H-M   'P 1'
#
loop_
_entity.id
_entity.type
_entity.pdbx_description
1 polymer ?
#
loop_
_entity_poly.entity_id
_entity_poly.type
_entity_poly.pdbx_seq_one_letter_code
_entity_poly.pdbx_strand_id
1 'polypeptide(L)'
;MSSTEKTRAHPPRHARRGRGPIAKRWIYWKRRYSNPVLRDWALLGCLLGILIAAACTIIDFRLGAIVMAVVPAGLATMRAMPPPWDEVWTNRSKSVDIGTGLFFALVLVALAFIVPESR
;
A
#
# COMPACT_ATOMS: atom_id res chain seq x y z
N MET A 1 -22.70 3.77 -73.13
CA MET A 1 -21.49 4.35 -72.52
C MET A 1 -21.42 3.89 -71.07
N SER A 2 -20.25 3.39 -70.68
CA SER A 2 -19.99 2.54 -69.52
C SER A 2 -20.12 3.28 -68.18
N SER A 3 -20.91 2.73 -67.26
CA SER A 3 -20.98 3.15 -65.87
C SER A 3 -19.74 2.64 -65.14
N THR A 4 -18.79 3.53 -64.83
CA THR A 4 -17.60 3.18 -64.05
C THR A 4 -17.93 3.28 -62.56
N GLU A 5 -18.49 2.21 -62.03
CA GLU A 5 -18.63 2.01 -60.59
C GLU A 5 -17.22 1.89 -59.99
N LYS A 6 -16.69 3.01 -59.49
CA LYS A 6 -15.44 3.02 -58.71
C LYS A 6 -15.72 2.28 -57.40
N THR A 7 -15.42 0.99 -57.38
CA THR A 7 -15.29 0.19 -56.16
C THR A 7 -14.32 0.92 -55.22
N ARG A 8 -14.86 1.67 -54.25
CA ARG A 8 -14.07 2.25 -53.16
C ARG A 8 -13.59 1.06 -52.34
N ALA A 9 -12.36 0.63 -52.60
CA ALA A 9 -11.67 -0.31 -51.76
C ALA A 9 -11.67 0.26 -50.34
N HIS A 10 -12.49 -0.32 -49.46
CA HIS A 10 -12.40 -0.05 -48.03
C HIS A 10 -10.96 -0.34 -47.62
N PRO A 11 -10.20 0.63 -47.09
CA PRO A 11 -8.86 0.36 -46.60
C PRO A 11 -8.99 -0.74 -45.55
N PRO A 12 -8.06 -1.73 -45.52
CA PRO A 12 -8.14 -2.80 -44.55
C PRO A 12 -8.17 -2.14 -43.19
N ARG A 13 -9.30 -2.30 -42.49
CA ARG A 13 -9.50 -1.82 -41.14
C ARG A 13 -8.41 -2.49 -40.34
N HIS A 14 -7.27 -1.83 -40.15
CA HIS A 14 -6.17 -2.35 -39.37
C HIS A 14 -6.80 -2.86 -38.10
N ALA A 15 -6.73 -4.18 -37.92
CA ALA A 15 -7.19 -4.80 -36.71
C ALA A 15 -6.54 -3.97 -35.62
N ARG A 16 -7.34 -3.19 -34.88
CA ARG A 16 -6.88 -2.56 -33.65
C ARG A 16 -6.48 -3.76 -32.83
N ARG A 17 -5.21 -4.16 -32.91
CA ARG A 17 -4.59 -5.17 -32.07
C ARG A 17 -4.74 -4.58 -30.69
N GLY A 18 -5.87 -4.89 -30.07
CA GLY A 18 -6.19 -4.44 -28.73
C GLY A 18 -5.00 -4.88 -27.92
N ARG A 19 -4.37 -3.91 -27.23
CA ARG A 19 -3.25 -4.22 -26.34
C ARG A 19 -3.62 -5.45 -25.53
N GLY A 20 -2.79 -6.49 -25.63
CA GLY A 20 -3.04 -7.76 -24.95
C GLY A 20 -3.30 -7.55 -23.47
N PRO A 21 -3.97 -8.50 -22.78
CA PRO A 21 -4.34 -8.35 -21.38
C PRO A 21 -3.14 -8.01 -20.49
N ILE A 22 -1.96 -8.54 -20.81
CA ILE A 22 -0.68 -8.22 -20.12
C ILE A 22 -0.26 -6.77 -20.35
N ALA A 23 -0.31 -6.27 -21.60
CA ALA A 23 0.05 -4.89 -21.89
C ALA A 23 -0.91 -3.90 -21.20
N LYS A 24 -2.22 -4.20 -21.17
CA LYS A 24 -3.20 -3.39 -20.42
C LYS A 24 -2.92 -3.40 -18.92
N ARG A 25 -2.64 -4.58 -18.33
CA ARG A 25 -2.24 -4.71 -16.93
C ARG A 25 -0.95 -3.95 -16.63
N TRP A 26 0.06 -4.06 -17.50
CA TRP A 26 1.32 -3.33 -17.35
C TRP A 26 1.12 -1.82 -17.38
N ILE A 27 0.29 -1.31 -18.30
CA ILE A 27 0.00 0.13 -18.40
C ILE A 27 -0.82 0.60 -17.21
N TYR A 28 -1.79 -0.19 -16.77
CA TYR A 28 -2.55 0.10 -15.55
C TYR A 28 -1.62 0.15 -14.34
N TRP A 29 -0.77 -0.87 -14.19
CA TRP A 29 0.21 -0.96 -13.11
C TRP A 29 1.17 0.23 -13.15
N LYS A 30 1.76 0.52 -14.32
CA LYS A 30 2.62 1.69 -14.54
C LYS A 30 1.89 2.98 -14.17
N ARG A 31 0.68 3.24 -14.68
CA ARG A 31 -0.06 4.46 -14.34
C ARG A 31 -0.39 4.58 -12.86
N ARG A 32 -0.74 3.47 -12.20
CA ARG A 32 -1.11 3.47 -10.78
C ARG A 32 0.10 3.70 -9.88
N TYR A 33 1.23 3.06 -10.15
CA TYR A 33 2.44 3.18 -9.32
C TYR A 33 3.38 4.32 -9.74
N SER A 34 3.19 4.93 -10.92
CA SER A 34 3.91 6.16 -11.30
C SER A 34 3.39 7.41 -10.59
N ASN A 35 2.17 7.38 -10.02
CA ASN A 35 1.60 8.47 -9.20
C ASN A 35 1.10 7.89 -7.87
N PRO A 36 2.01 7.50 -6.96
CA PRO A 36 1.64 6.90 -5.69
C PRO A 36 0.84 7.89 -4.82
N VAL A 37 -0.26 7.41 -4.24
CA VAL A 37 -1.06 8.21 -3.29
C VAL A 37 -0.46 8.13 -1.89
N LEU A 38 -0.80 9.07 -1.00
CA LEU A 38 -0.36 9.08 0.41
C LEU A 38 -0.55 7.72 1.11
N ARG A 39 -1.63 7.01 0.79
CA ARG A 39 -1.90 5.65 1.31
C ARG A 39 -0.83 4.63 0.91
N ASP A 40 -0.32 4.68 -0.32
CA ASP A 40 0.69 3.73 -0.80
C ASP A 40 2.02 3.94 -0.07
N TRP A 41 2.37 5.20 0.21
CA TRP A 41 3.54 5.55 1.01
C TRP A 41 3.41 5.12 2.47
N ALA A 42 2.22 5.28 3.07
CA ALA A 42 1.96 4.79 4.44
C ALA A 42 2.11 3.26 4.53
N LEU A 43 1.58 2.53 3.55
CA LEU A 43 1.73 1.07 3.47
C LEU A 43 3.20 0.64 3.28
N LEU A 44 3.94 1.36 2.43
CA LEU A 44 5.36 1.09 2.21
C LEU A 44 6.19 1.35 3.49
N GLY A 45 5.88 2.42 4.23
CA GLY A 45 6.48 2.68 5.55
C GLY A 45 6.17 1.58 6.56
N CYS A 46 4.95 1.05 6.59
CA CYS A 46 4.60 -0.10 7.43
C CYS A 46 5.40 -1.35 7.06
N LEU A 47 5.51 -1.64 5.76
CA LEU A 47 6.29 -2.78 5.27
C LEU A 47 7.76 -2.66 5.69
N LEU A 48 8.34 -1.46 5.53
CA LEU A 48 9.70 -1.18 5.97
C LEU A 48 9.86 -1.35 7.48
N GLY A 49 8.92 -0.84 8.28
CA GLY A 49 8.92 -0.99 9.74
C GLY A 49 8.89 -2.46 10.18
N ILE A 50 8.09 -3.30 9.51
CA ILE A 50 8.05 -4.76 9.76
C ILE A 50 9.40 -5.41 9.42
N LEU A 51 10.03 -5.03 8.29
CA LEU A 51 11.34 -5.56 7.92
C LEU A 51 12.44 -5.17 8.91
N ILE A 52 12.44 -3.92 9.39
CA ILE A 52 13.37 -3.45 10.42
C ILE A 52 13.11 -4.19 11.73
N ALA A 53 11.86 -4.33 12.15
CA ALA A 53 11.50 -5.09 13.35
C ALA A 53 11.99 -6.54 13.26
N ALA A 54 11.77 -7.20 12.12
CA ALA A 54 12.25 -8.56 11.88
C ALA A 54 13.78 -8.65 11.96
N ALA A 55 14.51 -7.69 11.38
CA ALA A 55 15.96 -7.63 11.52
C ALA A 55 16.40 -7.44 12.99
N CYS A 56 15.71 -6.59 13.75
CA CYS A 56 15.95 -6.38 15.17
C CYS A 56 15.69 -7.65 16.00
N THR A 57 14.66 -8.44 15.68
CA THR A 57 14.37 -9.70 16.40
C THR A 57 15.50 -10.74 16.31
N ILE A 58 16.35 -10.67 15.29
CA ILE A 58 17.52 -11.56 15.15
C ILE A 58 18.59 -11.24 16.19
N ILE A 59 18.69 -9.96 16.59
CA ILE A 59 19.67 -9.48 17.57
C ILE A 59 19.10 -9.63 18.99
N ASP A 60 17.91 -9.09 19.18
CA ASP A 60 17.24 -8.98 20.47
C ASP A 60 15.73 -8.98 20.25
N PHE A 61 15.04 -9.96 20.82
CA PHE A 61 13.59 -10.12 20.67
C PHE A 61 12.81 -8.90 21.21
N ARG A 62 13.27 -8.32 22.32
CA ARG A 62 12.63 -7.15 22.95
C ARG A 62 12.78 -5.93 22.07
N LEU A 63 13.98 -5.72 21.51
CA LEU A 63 14.22 -4.64 20.56
C LEU A 63 13.30 -4.78 19.35
N GLY A 64 13.20 -5.97 18.77
CA GLY A 64 12.30 -6.23 17.64
C GLY A 64 10.82 -6.00 17.98
N ALA A 65 10.37 -6.42 19.15
CA ALA A 65 9.00 -6.19 19.61
C ALA A 65 8.69 -4.70 19.86
N ILE A 66 9.62 -3.95 20.45
CA ILE A 66 9.50 -2.49 20.64
C ILE A 66 9.43 -1.78 19.29
N VAL A 67 10.34 -2.12 18.37
CA VAL A 67 10.34 -1.54 17.01
C VAL A 67 9.05 -1.87 16.27
N MET A 68 8.52 -3.09 16.43
CA MET A 68 7.24 -3.44 15.83
C MET A 68 6.07 -2.64 16.44
N ALA A 69 6.10 -2.34 17.74
CA ALA A 69 5.08 -1.51 18.39
C ALA A 69 5.04 -0.06 17.88
N VAL A 70 6.17 0.46 17.38
CA VAL A 70 6.26 1.80 16.78
C VAL A 70 5.38 1.92 15.53
N VAL A 71 5.18 0.83 14.78
CA VAL A 71 4.38 0.85 13.54
C VAL A 71 2.91 1.20 13.79
N PRO A 72 2.14 0.47 14.62
CA PRO A 72 0.76 0.82 14.91
C PRO A 72 0.63 2.14 15.69
N ALA A 73 1.61 2.49 16.53
CA ALA A 73 1.66 3.80 17.20
C ALA A 73 1.83 4.95 16.18
N GLY A 74 2.73 4.81 15.21
CA GLY A 74 2.94 5.75 14.13
C GLY A 74 1.72 5.89 13.22
N LEU A 75 1.04 4.79 12.92
CA LEU A 75 -0.24 4.84 12.19
C LEU A 75 -1.32 5.58 12.97
N ALA A 76 -1.40 5.39 14.29
CA ALA A 76 -2.34 6.10 15.13
C ALA A 76 -2.06 7.62 15.17
N THR A 77 -0.79 8.03 15.23
CA THR A 77 -0.41 9.45 15.19
C THR A 77 -0.65 10.07 13.81
N MET A 78 -0.30 9.37 12.73
CA MET A 78 -0.66 9.78 11.37
C MET A 78 -2.16 9.93 11.19
N ARG A 79 -2.95 9.02 11.77
CA ARG A 79 -4.41 9.10 11.73
C ARG A 79 -4.93 10.30 12.52
N ALA A 80 -4.25 10.73 13.58
CA ALA A 80 -4.61 11.90 14.37
C ALA A 80 -4.31 13.24 13.65
N MET A 81 -3.36 13.26 12.71
CA MET A 81 -2.97 14.46 11.97
C MET A 81 -4.12 15.08 11.15
N PRO A 82 -4.09 16.41 10.93
CA PRO A 82 -5.05 17.12 10.08
C PRO A 82 -4.84 16.81 8.58
N PRO A 83 -5.69 17.36 7.67
CA PRO A 83 -5.53 17.19 6.23
C PRO A 83 -4.10 17.46 5.75
N PRO A 84 -3.59 16.65 4.80
CA PRO A 84 -4.29 15.65 3.98
C PRO A 84 -4.32 14.22 4.59
N TRP A 85 -3.81 14.02 5.80
CA TRP A 85 -3.62 12.69 6.39
C TRP A 85 -4.89 12.06 6.94
N ASP A 86 -5.86 12.88 7.33
CA ASP A 86 -7.17 12.42 7.78
C ASP A 86 -8.03 11.84 6.63
N GLU A 87 -7.79 12.29 5.40
CA GLU A 87 -8.41 11.83 4.16
C GLU A 87 -7.81 10.52 3.62
N VAL A 88 -6.66 10.05 4.14
CA VAL A 88 -6.00 8.83 3.66
C VAL A 88 -6.85 7.57 3.90
N TRP A 89 -7.69 7.59 4.94
CA TRP A 89 -8.59 6.52 5.32
C TRP A 89 -10.04 7.03 5.42
N THR A 90 -10.59 7.46 4.28
CA THR A 90 -12.03 7.78 4.16
C THR A 90 -12.89 6.53 4.43
N ASN A 91 -14.10 6.72 4.97
CA ASN A 91 -15.07 5.67 5.33
C ASN A 91 -14.70 4.75 6.50
N ARG A 92 -13.76 5.14 7.37
CA ARG A 92 -13.40 4.36 8.58
C ARG A 92 -13.35 5.25 9.83
N SER A 93 -13.86 4.73 10.95
CA SER A 93 -13.93 5.46 12.22
C SER A 93 -12.54 5.86 12.73
N LYS A 94 -12.28 7.18 12.79
CA LYS A 94 -11.00 7.77 13.24
C LYS A 94 -10.63 7.32 14.65
N SER A 95 -11.59 7.41 15.58
CA SER A 95 -11.35 7.09 16.99
C SER A 95 -11.07 5.60 17.21
N VAL A 96 -11.76 4.72 16.47
CA VAL A 96 -11.54 3.27 16.55
C VAL A 96 -10.16 2.90 16.01
N ASP A 97 -9.73 3.49 14.90
CA ASP A 97 -8.40 3.22 14.33
C ASP A 97 -7.26 3.69 15.25
N ILE A 98 -7.37 4.90 15.81
CA ILE A 98 -6.40 5.43 16.77
C ILE A 98 -6.36 4.54 18.02
N GLY A 99 -7.53 4.23 18.60
CA GLY A 99 -7.63 3.41 19.80
C GLY A 99 -7.07 2.01 19.59
N THR A 100 -7.41 1.37 18.48
CA THR A 100 -6.91 0.04 18.12
C THR A 100 -5.40 0.05 17.90
N GLY A 101 -4.87 1.05 17.20
CA GLY A 101 -3.42 1.19 16.96
C GLY A 101 -2.63 1.38 18.26
N LEU A 102 -3.09 2.25 19.16
CA LEU A 102 -2.47 2.44 20.47
C LEU A 102 -2.57 1.20 21.36
N PHE A 103 -3.72 0.52 21.35
CA PHE A 103 -3.90 -0.73 22.09
C PHE A 103 -2.92 -1.81 21.62
N PHE A 104 -2.80 -2.02 20.30
CA PHE A 104 -1.83 -2.98 19.76
C PHE A 104 -0.39 -2.60 20.10
N ALA A 105 -0.03 -1.32 20.03
CA ALA A 105 1.30 -0.85 20.42
C ALA A 105 1.59 -1.19 21.89
N LEU A 106 0.65 -0.91 22.80
CA LEU A 106 0.78 -1.23 24.22
C LEU A 106 0.90 -2.74 24.46
N VAL A 107 0.09 -3.56 23.79
CA VAL A 107 0.17 -5.02 23.90
C VAL A 107 1.54 -5.53 23.44
N LEU A 108 2.07 -5.04 22.32
CA LEU A 108 3.39 -5.44 21.81
C LEU A 108 4.51 -5.04 22.77
N VAL A 109 4.44 -3.83 23.35
CA VAL A 109 5.41 -3.40 24.36
C VAL A 109 5.30 -4.27 25.62
N ALA A 110 4.08 -4.54 26.11
CA ALA A 110 3.89 -5.40 27.28
C ALA A 110 4.44 -6.82 27.04
N LEU A 111 4.18 -7.40 25.87
CA LEU A 111 4.72 -8.70 25.47
C LEU A 111 6.25 -8.70 25.42
N ALA A 112 6.88 -7.62 24.97
CA ALA A 112 8.34 -7.50 24.97
C ALA A 112 8.95 -7.67 26.38
N PHE A 113 8.24 -7.23 27.42
CA PHE A 113 8.73 -7.36 28.81
C PHE A 113 8.27 -8.64 29.51
N ILE A 114 7.10 -9.18 29.15
CA ILE A 114 6.54 -10.40 29.75
C ILE A 114 7.25 -11.65 29.22
N VAL A 115 7.62 -11.67 27.94
CA VAL A 115 8.29 -12.83 27.34
C VAL A 115 9.70 -12.95 27.93
N PRO A 116 10.00 -14.06 28.63
CA PRO A 116 11.35 -14.29 29.15
C PRO A 116 12.30 -14.53 27.98
N GLU A 117 13.48 -13.91 28.03
CA GLU A 117 14.55 -14.26 27.11
C GLU A 117 15.10 -15.62 27.49
N SER A 118 14.76 -16.65 26.71
CA SER A 118 15.50 -17.90 26.72
C SER A 118 16.85 -17.64 26.05
N ARG A 119 17.89 -17.42 26.87
CA ARG A 119 19.28 -17.52 26.43
C ARG A 119 19.62 -18.96 26.05
#